data_AF-A0A973GDR4-F1
#
_entry.id   AF-A0A973GDR4-F1
#
_cell.length_a   1.000
_cell.length_b   1.000
_cell.length_c   1.000
_cell.angle_alpha   90.00
_cell.angle_beta   90.00
_cell.angle_gamma   90.00
#
_symmetry.space_group_name_H-M   'P 1'
#
loop_
_entity.id
_entity.type
_entity.pdbx_description
1 polymer ?
#
loop_
_entity_poly.entity_id
_entity_poly.type
_entity_poly.pdbx_seq_one_letter_code
_entity_poly.pdbx_strand_id
1 'polypeptide(L)'
;MSVATPHPVTLPSEDSEVVATLTAMLREPSARLRGPDGSEVELPVEVHDVLVQVLEAMQRGQAIMVAPISTRLTTSQAADLLGVSRPTLVKLLENHEIPFEKATRHRRVRLDDLLAYRERRRVERRSILDETTRQAIEHGLYDDTAEDYAEALKAARKAGAAQ
;
A
#
# COMPACT_ATOMS: atom_id res chain seq x y z
N MET A 1 10.63 -11.98 -23.39
CA MET A 1 9.76 -10.83 -23.11
C MET A 1 10.33 -10.08 -21.91
N SER A 2 10.86 -8.87 -22.13
CA SER A 2 11.43 -8.05 -21.05
C SER A 2 10.29 -7.56 -20.16
N VAL A 3 10.21 -8.09 -18.93
CA VAL A 3 9.26 -7.56 -17.94
C VAL A 3 9.82 -6.22 -17.52
N ALA A 4 9.19 -5.13 -17.96
CA ALA A 4 9.54 -3.79 -17.52
C ALA A 4 9.58 -3.77 -15.99
N THR A 5 10.73 -3.44 -15.42
CA THR A 5 10.88 -3.33 -13.98
C THR A 5 9.93 -2.23 -13.50
N PRO A 6 8.97 -2.51 -12.62
CA PRO A 6 8.07 -1.47 -12.12
C PRO A 6 8.87 -0.54 -11.21
N HIS A 7 8.80 0.76 -11.49
CA HIS A 7 9.41 1.82 -10.69
C HIS A 7 8.31 2.74 -10.17
N PRO A 8 8.45 3.28 -8.96
CA PRO A 8 7.52 4.28 -8.45
C PRO A 8 7.52 5.50 -9.38
N VAL A 9 6.33 5.95 -9.76
CA VAL A 9 6.12 7.19 -10.52
C VAL A 9 5.55 8.23 -9.57
N THR A 10 6.15 9.42 -9.57
CA THR A 10 5.62 10.63 -8.94
C THR A 10 5.19 11.60 -10.01
N LEU A 11 4.17 12.40 -9.75
CA LEU A 11 3.75 13.41 -10.70
C LEU A 11 4.75 14.59 -10.74
N PRO A 12 5.13 15.10 -11.93
CA PRO A 12 5.75 16.42 -12.05
C PRO A 12 4.80 17.50 -11.53
N SER A 13 5.30 18.51 -10.82
CA SER A 13 4.49 19.59 -10.23
C SER A 13 3.72 20.43 -11.26
N GLU A 14 4.14 20.41 -12.52
CA GLU A 14 3.52 21.10 -13.65
C GLU A 14 2.20 20.47 -14.12
N ASP A 15 1.94 19.19 -13.79
CA ASP A 15 0.75 18.46 -14.26
C ASP A 15 -0.37 18.36 -13.20
N SER A 16 -0.23 19.05 -12.06
CA SER A 16 -1.17 18.98 -10.93
C SER A 16 -2.60 19.40 -11.31
N GLU A 17 -2.73 20.44 -12.13
CA GLU A 17 -4.03 20.96 -12.59
C GLU A 17 -4.72 19.99 -13.57
N VAL A 18 -3.94 19.30 -14.40
CA VAL A 18 -4.43 18.25 -15.30
C VAL A 18 -4.96 17.07 -14.49
N VAL A 19 -4.23 16.64 -13.45
CA VAL A 19 -4.69 15.55 -12.58
C VAL A 19 -5.93 15.93 -11.78
N ALA A 20 -6.04 17.17 -11.30
CA ALA A 20 -7.27 17.67 -10.69
C ALA A 20 -8.47 17.56 -11.64
N THR A 21 -8.26 17.94 -12.90
CA THR A 21 -9.28 17.84 -13.94
C THR A 21 -9.64 16.38 -14.24
N LEU A 22 -8.65 15.51 -14.45
CA LEU A 22 -8.85 14.07 -14.67
C LEU A 22 -9.59 13.40 -13.51
N THR A 23 -9.22 13.76 -12.27
CA THR A 23 -9.87 13.24 -11.06
C THR A 23 -11.34 13.67 -11.01
N ALA A 24 -11.66 14.91 -11.38
CA ALA A 24 -13.03 15.38 -11.43
C ALA A 24 -13.84 14.67 -12.52
N MET A 25 -13.25 14.43 -13.69
CA MET A 25 -13.89 13.71 -14.81
C MET A 25 -14.16 12.24 -14.47
N LEU A 26 -13.27 11.58 -13.72
CA LEU A 26 -13.40 10.19 -13.30
C LEU A 26 -14.25 10.01 -12.03
N ARG A 27 -14.96 11.06 -11.56
CA ARG A 27 -16.00 10.91 -10.53
C ARG A 27 -17.28 10.29 -11.08
N GLU A 28 -17.51 10.43 -12.39
CA GLU A 28 -18.65 9.81 -13.06
C GLU A 28 -18.22 8.56 -13.83
N PRO A 29 -18.98 7.46 -13.76
CA PRO A 29 -18.57 6.15 -14.26
C PRO A 29 -18.55 6.03 -15.78
N SER A 30 -18.84 7.09 -16.54
CA SER A 30 -18.99 7.04 -18.01
C SER A 30 -17.70 7.38 -18.79
N ALA A 31 -16.53 7.10 -18.22
CA ALA A 31 -15.26 7.42 -18.86
C ALA A 31 -15.01 6.55 -20.11
N ARG A 32 -14.42 7.15 -21.14
CA ARG A 32 -14.03 6.48 -22.39
C ARG A 32 -12.56 6.69 -22.67
N LEU A 33 -11.87 5.63 -23.11
CA LEU A 33 -10.51 5.70 -23.59
C LEU A 33 -10.54 5.92 -25.10
N ARG A 34 -9.89 6.98 -25.56
CA ARG A 34 -9.75 7.27 -26.98
C ARG A 34 -8.38 6.81 -27.50
N GLY A 35 -8.41 5.94 -28.50
CA GLY A 35 -7.23 5.47 -29.21
C GLY A 35 -6.66 6.54 -30.16
N PRO A 36 -5.38 6.40 -30.55
CA PRO A 36 -4.74 7.33 -31.50
C PRO A 36 -5.36 7.28 -32.91
N ASP A 37 -6.07 6.20 -33.24
CA ASP A 37 -6.86 6.00 -34.45
C ASP A 37 -8.27 6.62 -34.36
N GLY A 38 -8.62 7.22 -33.23
CA GLY A 38 -9.94 7.80 -32.97
C GLY A 38 -10.98 6.79 -32.49
N SER A 39 -10.62 5.51 -32.31
CA SER A 39 -11.51 4.53 -31.68
C SER A 39 -11.80 4.91 -30.23
N GLU A 40 -13.00 4.60 -29.75
CA GLU A 40 -13.39 4.80 -28.36
C GLU A 40 -13.84 3.49 -27.73
N VAL A 41 -13.36 3.24 -26.52
CA VAL A 41 -13.77 2.11 -25.70
C VAL A 41 -14.23 2.62 -24.34
N GLU A 42 -15.41 2.17 -23.90
CA GLU A 42 -15.89 2.45 -22.55
C GLU A 42 -15.01 1.73 -21.52
N LEU A 43 -14.61 2.44 -20.47
CA LEU A 43 -13.76 1.86 -19.44
C LEU A 43 -14.54 0.82 -18.64
N PRO A 44 -14.05 -0.42 -18.51
CA PRO A 44 -14.57 -1.36 -17.52
C PRO A 44 -14.46 -0.76 -16.12
N VAL A 45 -15.42 -1.08 -15.25
CA VAL A 45 -15.50 -0.54 -13.89
C VAL A 45 -14.22 -0.82 -13.08
N GLU A 46 -13.60 -1.98 -13.26
CA GLU A 46 -12.38 -2.34 -12.55
C GLU A 46 -11.19 -1.46 -12.96
N VAL A 47 -11.12 -1.07 -14.24
CA VAL A 47 -10.06 -0.19 -14.76
C VAL A 47 -10.30 1.24 -14.28
N HIS A 48 -11.56 1.68 -14.32
CA HIS A 48 -11.99 2.97 -13.79
C HIS A 48 -11.57 3.12 -12.31
N ASP A 49 -11.90 2.15 -11.46
CA ASP A 49 -11.62 2.21 -10.03
C ASP A 49 -10.13 2.24 -9.71
N VAL A 50 -9.32 1.54 -10.52
CA VAL A 50 -7.85 1.61 -10.42
C VAL A 50 -7.36 3.01 -10.78
N LEU A 51 -7.87 3.63 -11.84
CA LEU A 51 -7.46 4.98 -12.25
C LEU A 51 -7.85 6.02 -11.20
N VAL A 52 -9.03 5.93 -10.59
CA VAL A 52 -9.44 6.81 -9.49
C VAL A 52 -8.44 6.73 -8.33
N GLN A 53 -8.10 5.51 -7.90
CA GLN A 53 -7.13 5.31 -6.81
C GLN A 53 -5.74 5.87 -7.17
N VAL A 54 -5.31 5.68 -8.42
CA VAL A 54 -4.03 6.22 -8.91
C VAL A 54 -4.04 7.75 -8.85
N LEU A 55 -5.07 8.39 -9.38
CA LEU A 55 -5.15 9.85 -9.43
C LEU A 55 -5.26 10.48 -8.03
N GLU A 56 -6.02 9.88 -7.12
CA GLU A 56 -6.10 10.34 -5.73
C GLU A 56 -4.74 10.28 -5.01
N ALA A 57 -4.01 9.16 -5.16
CA ALA A 57 -2.69 9.04 -4.56
C ALA A 57 -1.70 10.05 -5.18
N MET A 58 -1.80 10.31 -6.49
CA MET A 58 -1.03 11.35 -7.17
C MET A 58 -1.33 12.76 -6.65
N GLN A 59 -2.60 13.10 -6.41
CA GLN A 59 -2.99 14.39 -5.82
C GLN A 59 -2.40 14.60 -4.42
N ARG A 60 -2.24 13.51 -3.66
CA ARG A 60 -1.58 13.52 -2.34
C ARG A 60 -0.04 13.54 -2.43
N GLY A 61 0.53 13.64 -3.64
CA GLY A 61 1.97 13.60 -3.87
C GLY A 61 2.61 12.23 -3.56
N GLN A 62 1.80 11.16 -3.51
CA GLN A 62 2.29 9.83 -3.19
C GLN A 62 2.87 9.16 -4.44
N ALA A 63 4.02 8.50 -4.29
CA ALA A 63 4.59 7.69 -5.36
C ALA A 63 3.77 6.41 -5.57
N ILE A 64 3.47 6.07 -6.83
CA ILE A 64 2.61 4.94 -7.18
C ILE A 64 3.39 3.92 -7.98
N MET A 65 3.17 2.63 -7.67
CA MET A 65 3.70 1.51 -8.42
C MET A 65 2.57 0.58 -8.82
N VAL A 66 2.37 0.40 -10.13
CA VAL A 66 1.50 -0.64 -10.68
C VAL A 66 2.36 -1.83 -11.07
N ALA A 67 2.11 -2.98 -10.44
CA ALA A 67 2.86 -4.21 -10.69
C ALA A 67 1.93 -5.42 -10.60
N PRO A 68 2.10 -6.44 -11.46
CA PRO A 68 1.45 -7.73 -11.26
C PRO A 68 1.74 -8.30 -9.88
N ILE A 69 0.78 -9.00 -9.28
CA ILE A 69 0.97 -9.64 -7.96
C ILE A 69 2.08 -10.72 -8.02
N SER A 70 2.26 -11.37 -9.16
CA SER A 70 3.33 -12.35 -9.41
C SER A 70 4.71 -11.71 -9.62
N THR A 71 4.82 -10.38 -9.52
CA THR A 71 6.09 -9.66 -9.64
C THR A 71 7.09 -10.14 -8.60
N ARG A 72 8.30 -10.42 -9.08
CA ARG A 72 9.47 -10.69 -8.24
C ARG A 72 10.23 -9.40 -7.97
N LEU A 73 10.30 -9.03 -6.70
CA LEU A 73 10.96 -7.83 -6.22
C LEU A 73 12.41 -8.11 -5.85
N THR A 74 13.27 -7.11 -6.06
CA THR A 74 14.59 -7.07 -5.42
C THR A 74 14.45 -6.84 -3.92
N THR A 75 15.50 -7.17 -3.15
CA THR A 75 15.52 -6.87 -1.71
C THR A 75 15.47 -5.38 -1.40
N SER A 76 15.87 -4.50 -2.33
CA SER A 76 15.68 -3.05 -2.14
C SER A 76 14.21 -2.69 -2.27
N GLN A 77 13.58 -3.02 -3.40
CA GLN A 77 12.16 -2.74 -3.63
C GLN A 77 11.25 -3.32 -2.54
N ALA A 78 11.52 -4.55 -2.09
CA ALA A 78 10.75 -5.16 -1.02
C ALA A 78 10.96 -4.47 0.35
N ALA A 79 12.15 -3.93 0.62
CA ALA A 79 12.43 -3.19 1.85
C ALA A 79 11.71 -1.83 1.83
N ASP A 80 11.78 -1.14 0.70
CA ASP A 80 11.08 0.13 0.47
C ASP A 80 9.57 -0.04 0.64
N LEU A 81 8.98 -1.10 0.06
CA LEU A 81 7.55 -1.42 0.20
C LEU A 81 7.12 -1.79 1.62
N LEU A 82 8.00 -2.41 2.41
CA LEU A 82 7.73 -2.70 3.83
C LEU A 82 8.02 -1.50 4.74
N GLY A 83 8.65 -0.43 4.24
CA GLY A 83 9.09 0.70 5.05
C GLY A 83 10.19 0.33 6.06
N VAL A 84 11.07 -0.61 5.70
CA VAL A 84 12.18 -1.05 6.56
C VAL A 84 13.52 -0.92 5.85
N SER A 85 14.62 -0.93 6.59
CA SER A 85 15.96 -0.95 5.99
C SER A 85 16.19 -2.26 5.22
N ARG A 86 16.98 -2.20 4.14
CA ARG A 86 17.39 -3.40 3.39
C ARG A 86 18.08 -4.45 4.27
N PRO A 87 19.00 -4.12 5.19
CA PRO A 87 19.55 -5.10 6.14
C PRO A 87 18.47 -5.77 7.01
N THR A 88 17.46 -5.01 7.46
CA THR A 88 16.33 -5.57 8.21
C THR A 88 15.56 -6.57 7.36
N LEU A 89 15.22 -6.23 6.12
CA LEU A 89 14.56 -7.18 5.22
C LEU A 89 15.40 -8.45 5.05
N VAL A 90 16.71 -8.33 4.81
CA VAL A 90 17.58 -9.51 4.62
C VAL A 90 17.53 -10.44 5.83
N LYS A 91 17.51 -9.91 7.06
CA LYS A 91 17.35 -10.72 8.27
C LYS A 91 16.01 -11.46 8.29
N LEU A 92 14.90 -10.81 7.93
CA LEU A 92 13.59 -11.45 7.84
C LEU A 92 13.57 -12.61 6.83
N LEU A 93 14.27 -12.44 5.70
CA LEU A 93 14.39 -13.50 4.69
C LEU A 93 15.25 -14.66 5.20
N GLU A 94 16.37 -14.38 5.86
CA GLU A 94 17.28 -15.39 6.42
C GLU A 94 16.64 -16.16 7.58
N ASN A 95 15.75 -15.51 8.33
CA ASN A 95 14.93 -16.14 9.37
C ASN A 95 13.71 -16.89 8.82
N HIS A 96 13.53 -16.95 7.49
CA HIS A 96 12.37 -17.57 6.83
C HIS A 96 11.00 -16.98 7.21
N GLU A 97 10.96 -15.76 7.74
CA GLU A 97 9.69 -15.07 8.04
C GLU A 97 8.95 -14.66 6.75
N ILE A 98 9.70 -14.47 5.66
CA ILE A 98 9.18 -14.16 4.33
C ILE A 98 9.83 -15.13 3.33
N PRO A 99 9.03 -15.88 2.54
CA PRO A 99 9.55 -16.70 1.46
C PRO A 99 10.39 -15.89 0.46
N PHE A 100 11.48 -16.47 -0.01
CA PHE A 100 12.30 -15.87 -1.05
C PHE A 100 12.90 -16.94 -1.97
N GLU A 101 13.16 -16.54 -3.21
CA GLU A 101 13.85 -17.36 -4.19
C GLU A 101 15.28 -16.84 -4.37
N LYS A 102 16.22 -17.76 -4.61
CA LYS A 102 17.59 -17.44 -5.01
C LYS A 102 17.83 -18.01 -6.42
N ALA A 103 17.31 -17.32 -7.43
CA ALA A 103 17.39 -17.79 -8.82
C ALA A 103 18.83 -17.87 -9.35
N THR A 104 19.75 -17.04 -8.86
CA THR A 104 21.18 -17.10 -9.23
C THR A 104 22.06 -16.49 -8.12
N ARG A 105 22.28 -15.17 -8.18
CA ARG A 105 23.19 -14.44 -7.28
C ARG A 105 22.48 -13.56 -6.25
N HIS A 106 21.25 -13.14 -6.56
CA HIS A 106 20.48 -12.23 -5.74
C HIS A 106 19.15 -12.86 -5.31
N ARG A 107 18.73 -12.51 -4.09
CA ARG A 107 17.41 -12.89 -3.57
C ARG A 107 16.31 -12.14 -4.32
N ARG A 108 15.19 -12.82 -4.51
CA ARG A 108 13.96 -12.28 -5.07
C ARG A 108 12.81 -12.64 -4.15
N VAL A 109 11.93 -11.67 -3.90
CA VAL A 109 10.76 -11.84 -3.03
C VAL A 109 9.53 -11.62 -3.88
N ARG A 110 8.55 -12.51 -3.82
CA ARG A 110 7.29 -12.30 -4.55
C ARG A 110 6.45 -11.26 -3.81
N LEU A 111 5.78 -10.39 -4.56
CA LEU A 111 5.02 -9.29 -3.97
C LEU A 111 3.89 -9.79 -3.06
N ASP A 112 3.19 -10.86 -3.43
CA ASP A 112 2.16 -11.48 -2.57
C ASP A 112 2.72 -12.01 -1.24
N ASP A 113 3.86 -12.69 -1.25
CA ASP A 113 4.52 -13.18 -0.03
C ASP A 113 4.90 -12.02 0.90
N LEU A 114 5.35 -10.90 0.32
CA LEU A 114 5.65 -9.67 1.05
C LEU A 114 4.41 -9.03 1.66
N LEU A 115 3.32 -8.94 0.90
CA LEU A 115 2.05 -8.37 1.36
C LEU A 115 1.39 -9.24 2.44
N ALA A 116 1.46 -10.57 2.28
CA ALA A 116 0.99 -11.52 3.28
C ALA A 116 1.75 -11.37 4.60
N TYR A 117 3.08 -11.24 4.57
CA TYR A 117 3.86 -10.94 5.76
C TYR A 117 3.45 -9.63 6.42
N ARG A 118 3.27 -8.56 5.63
CA ARG A 118 2.85 -7.24 6.14
C ARG A 118 1.53 -7.33 6.90
N GLU A 119 0.56 -8.06 6.36
CA GLU A 119 -0.74 -8.23 7.00
C GLU A 119 -0.66 -9.08 8.28
N ARG A 120 0.08 -10.20 8.26
CA ARG A 120 0.31 -11.00 9.48
C ARG A 120 0.92 -10.14 10.60
N ARG A 121 1.95 -9.35 10.30
CA ARG A 121 2.60 -8.46 11.28
C ARG A 121 1.71 -7.32 11.76
N ARG A 122 0.75 -6.87 10.93
CA ARG A 122 -0.23 -5.86 11.33
C ARG A 122 -1.21 -6.44 12.35
N VAL A 123 -1.71 -7.65 12.10
CA VAL A 123 -2.62 -8.35 13.00
C VAL A 123 -1.94 -8.66 14.33
N GLU A 124 -0.70 -9.18 14.31
CA GLU A 124 0.07 -9.51 15.51
C GLU A 124 0.39 -8.26 16.35
N ARG A 125 0.81 -7.16 15.73
CA ARG A 125 1.03 -5.90 16.46
C ARG A 125 -0.24 -5.39 17.14
N ARG A 126 -1.39 -5.52 16.47
CA ARG A 126 -2.67 -5.15 17.04
C ARG A 126 -2.99 -6.02 18.26
N SER A 127 -2.86 -7.34 18.16
CA SER A 127 -3.15 -8.23 19.30
C SER A 127 -2.24 -7.97 20.50
N ILE A 128 -0.95 -7.68 20.27
CA ILE A 128 -0.01 -7.36 21.36
C ILE A 128 -0.37 -6.03 22.02
N LEU A 129 -0.74 -5.02 21.24
CA LEU A 129 -1.18 -3.73 21.79
C LEU A 129 -2.46 -3.90 22.62
N ASP A 130 -3.45 -4.62 22.08
CA ASP A 130 -4.73 -4.89 22.76
C ASP A 130 -4.50 -5.67 24.07
N GLU A 131 -3.58 -6.64 24.07
CA GLU A 131 -3.15 -7.38 25.27
C GLU A 131 -2.50 -6.46 26.30
N THR A 132 -1.54 -5.64 25.87
CA THR A 132 -0.80 -4.74 26.76
C THR A 132 -1.73 -3.71 27.40
N THR A 133 -2.68 -3.15 26.62
CA THR A 133 -3.70 -2.24 27.14
C THR A 133 -4.61 -2.93 28.15
N ARG A 134 -5.05 -4.17 27.88
CA ARG A 134 -5.90 -4.92 28.83
C ARG A 134 -5.17 -5.16 30.15
N GLN A 135 -3.92 -5.61 30.10
CA GLN A 135 -3.09 -5.82 31.28
C GLN A 135 -2.88 -4.51 32.07
N ALA A 136 -2.65 -3.39 31.38
CA ALA A 136 -2.49 -2.09 32.05
C ALA A 136 -3.77 -1.63 32.79
N ILE A 137 -4.95 -1.91 32.23
CA ILE A 137 -6.25 -1.62 32.86
C ILE A 137 -6.49 -2.56 34.05
N GLU A 138 -6.22 -3.86 33.91
CA GLU A 138 -6.33 -4.83 35.01
C GLU A 138 -5.42 -4.47 36.20
N HIS A 139 -4.25 -3.89 35.92
CA HIS A 139 -3.32 -3.42 36.94
C HIS A 139 -3.60 -2.00 37.44
N GLY A 140 -4.69 -1.36 37.00
CA GLY A 140 -5.09 -0.02 37.45
C GLY A 140 -4.12 1.10 37.08
N LEU A 141 -3.30 0.91 36.04
CA LEU A 141 -2.37 1.93 35.53
C LEU A 141 -3.05 2.99 34.65
N TYR A 142 -4.35 2.82 34.35
CA TYR A 142 -5.20 3.77 33.62
C TYR A 142 -6.55 3.91 34.35
N ASP A 143 -7.01 5.16 34.51
CA ASP A 143 -8.30 5.51 35.14
C ASP A 143 -9.50 5.33 34.18
N ASP A 144 -9.25 5.26 32.87
CA ASP A 144 -10.29 5.10 31.83
C ASP A 144 -10.47 3.62 31.43
N THR A 145 -11.70 3.24 31.07
CA THR A 145 -12.03 1.85 30.75
C THR A 145 -11.50 1.40 29.38
N ALA A 146 -11.41 0.09 29.14
CA ALA A 146 -10.98 -0.46 27.85
C ALA A 146 -11.88 -0.01 26.68
N GLU A 147 -13.15 0.29 26.96
CA GLU A 147 -14.13 0.78 26.01
C GLU A 147 -13.82 2.23 25.58
N ASP A 148 -13.44 3.09 26.52
CA ASP A 148 -13.06 4.49 26.25
C ASP A 148 -11.79 4.58 25.36
N TYR A 149 -10.82 3.70 25.60
CA TYR A 149 -9.60 3.65 24.79
C TYR A 149 -9.83 3.11 23.38
N ALA A 150 -10.71 2.11 23.22
CA ALA A 150 -11.08 1.56 21.92
C ALA A 150 -11.87 2.57 21.07
N GLU A 151 -12.75 3.35 21.71
CA GLU A 151 -13.46 4.50 21.12
C GLU A 151 -12.46 5.59 20.66
N ALA A 152 -11.52 5.97 21.53
CA ALA A 152 -10.49 6.96 21.21
C ALA A 152 -9.59 6.53 20.03
N LEU A 153 -9.18 5.26 19.98
CA LEU A 153 -8.41 4.69 18.86
C LEU A 153 -9.22 4.64 17.56
N LYS A 154 -10.52 4.35 17.62
CA LYS A 154 -11.42 4.44 16.45
C LYS A 154 -11.53 5.88 15.96
N ALA A 155 -11.69 6.84 16.86
CA ALA A 155 -11.77 8.26 16.53
C ALA A 155 -10.47 8.77 15.88
N ALA A 156 -9.30 8.42 16.45
CA ALA A 156 -7.99 8.77 15.91
C ALA A 156 -7.75 8.17 14.51
N ARG A 157 -8.19 6.93 14.25
CA ARG A 157 -8.12 6.32 12.91
C ARG A 157 -9.00 7.02 11.89
N LYS A 158 -10.20 7.46 12.30
CA LYS A 158 -11.11 8.21 11.43
C LYS A 158 -10.52 9.58 11.06
N ALA A 159 -9.79 10.21 11.98
CA ALA A 159 -9.10 11.47 11.73
C ALA A 159 -7.84 11.32 10.85
N GLY A 160 -7.06 10.24 11.03
CA GLY A 160 -5.85 9.98 10.24
C GLY A 160 -6.09 9.45 8.82
N ALA A 161 -7.28 8.90 8.53
CA ALA A 161 -7.67 8.48 7.17
C ALA A 161 -8.26 9.64 6.33
N ALA A 162 -8.43 10.82 6.92
CA ALA A 162 -9.00 12.01 6.28
C ALA A 162 -7.95 13.11 6.00
N GLN A 163 -6.66 12.83 6.21
CA GLN A 163 -5.51 13.67 5.87
C GLN A 163 -4.70 12.99 4.76
#